data_AF-A0A1M2ZAX9-F1
#
_entry.id   AF-A0A1M2ZAX9-F1
#
_cell.length_a   1.000
_cell.length_b   1.000
_cell.length_c   1.000
_cell.angle_alpha   90.00
_cell.angle_beta   90.00
_cell.angle_gamma   90.00
#
_symmetry.space_group_name_H-M   'P 1'
#
loop_
_entity.id
_entity.type
_entity.pdbx_description
1 polymer ?
#
loop_
_entity_poly.entity_id
_entity_poly.type
_entity_poly.pdbx_seq_one_letter_code
_entity_poly.pdbx_strand_id
1 'polypeptide(L)'
;MKRIVLLLLVAGILFSFSSCVGKSAQKSGITTSDVNSNPYKFDMNGNPITTEAFAESINDTTKFDKDLFAKRVYELKTFFGEENFLDPSKISISAVVLYSFHHIYYPSLLTMPKGKLLYRQTSVEIMNEEIKKNFNLSSFDATQSDLYSANKNTFEMWQQNYSGTPVYTAETKTLGTDKYELTVTFFANNDTAKKTPLSRSVAVIEKSGGNYVFSSLSSANL
;
A
#
# COMPACT_ATOMS: atom_id res chain seq x y z
N MET A 1 34.18 -49.83 -39.39
CA MET A 1 33.80 -51.20 -38.98
C MET A 1 33.54 -51.22 -37.48
N LYS A 2 32.38 -51.78 -37.11
CA LYS A 2 31.99 -52.36 -35.81
C LYS A 2 31.81 -51.43 -34.59
N ARG A 3 30.52 -51.30 -34.23
CA ARG A 3 29.96 -50.94 -32.92
C ARG A 3 30.45 -51.92 -31.84
N ILE A 4 30.64 -51.44 -30.61
CA ILE A 4 30.44 -52.27 -29.41
C ILE A 4 29.60 -51.47 -28.40
N VAL A 5 28.44 -52.05 -28.11
CA VAL A 5 27.49 -51.76 -27.04
C VAL A 5 28.03 -52.41 -25.77
N LEU A 6 27.94 -51.75 -24.61
CA LEU A 6 27.97 -52.45 -23.33
C LEU A 6 26.88 -51.92 -22.41
N LEU A 7 25.78 -52.68 -22.39
CA LEU A 7 24.75 -52.70 -21.36
C LEU A 7 25.28 -53.55 -20.21
N LEU A 8 25.19 -53.05 -18.97
CA LEU A 8 25.18 -53.88 -17.78
C LEU A 8 24.12 -53.35 -16.81
N LEU A 9 23.27 -54.28 -16.42
CA LEU A 9 21.99 -54.16 -15.75
C LEU A 9 22.12 -54.98 -14.48
N VAL A 10 21.93 -54.40 -13.29
CA VAL A 10 21.78 -55.16 -12.05
C VAL A 10 20.68 -54.53 -11.19
N ALA A 11 19.74 -55.41 -10.82
CA ALA A 11 18.64 -55.34 -9.86
C ALA A 11 18.90 -54.45 -8.61
N GLY A 12 17.93 -53.78 -8.00
CA GLY A 12 16.55 -54.20 -7.74
C GLY A 12 16.40 -54.53 -6.25
N ILE A 13 15.91 -53.59 -5.44
CA ILE A 13 15.29 -53.87 -4.14
C ILE A 13 14.00 -53.06 -4.07
N LEU A 14 12.89 -53.76 -4.32
CA LEU A 14 11.56 -53.39 -3.85
C LEU A 14 11.49 -53.68 -2.34
N PHE A 15 10.97 -52.73 -1.57
CA PHE A 15 10.23 -53.05 -0.35
C PHE A 15 8.82 -52.47 -0.49
N SER A 16 7.86 -53.37 -0.50
CA SER A 16 6.43 -53.11 -0.33
C SER A 16 5.96 -53.85 0.93
N PHE A 17 4.74 -53.51 1.40
CA PHE A 17 3.98 -54.02 2.54
C PHE A 17 4.28 -53.31 3.88
N SER A 18 3.32 -52.82 4.66
CA SER A 18 1.85 -52.84 4.59
C SER A 18 1.28 -51.71 5.45
N SER A 19 0.09 -51.25 5.08
CA SER A 19 -0.80 -50.38 5.85
C SER A 19 -1.16 -50.93 7.22
N CYS A 20 -1.21 -50.08 8.25
CA CYS A 20 -2.04 -50.27 9.44
C CYS A 20 -2.70 -48.95 9.85
N VAL A 21 -3.99 -49.05 10.15
CA VAL A 21 -4.91 -48.01 10.56
C VAL A 21 -4.79 -47.73 12.06
N GLY A 22 -4.74 -46.44 12.43
CA GLY A 22 -5.45 -45.81 13.56
C GLY A 22 -4.99 -46.03 15.01
N LYS A 23 -4.44 -44.98 15.65
CA LYS A 23 -5.14 -44.08 16.62
C LYS A 23 -4.17 -43.11 17.35
N SER A 24 -4.48 -41.82 17.27
CA SER A 24 -4.46 -40.76 18.33
C SER A 24 -3.29 -40.65 19.33
N ALA A 25 -2.57 -39.51 19.32
CA ALA A 25 -2.60 -38.49 20.39
C ALA A 25 -1.66 -37.27 20.11
N GLN A 26 -2.30 -36.11 19.94
CA GLN A 26 -1.97 -34.71 20.24
C GLN A 26 -0.54 -34.15 20.53
N LYS A 27 -0.26 -33.04 19.81
CA LYS A 27 0.23 -31.69 20.20
C LYS A 27 1.73 -31.41 20.45
N SER A 28 2.29 -30.58 19.56
CA SER A 28 2.92 -29.27 19.83
C SER A 28 3.36 -28.67 18.48
N GLY A 29 3.06 -27.47 18.00
CA GLY A 29 2.38 -26.30 18.54
C GLY A 29 2.67 -25.13 17.59
N ILE A 30 1.89 -24.97 16.53
CA ILE A 30 1.70 -23.67 15.86
C ILE A 30 0.20 -23.45 15.86
N THR A 31 -0.25 -22.60 16.77
CA THR A 31 -1.63 -22.13 16.80
C THR A 31 -1.81 -21.25 15.57
N THR A 32 -2.42 -21.82 14.54
CA THR A 32 -3.06 -21.07 13.46
C THR A 32 -4.20 -20.27 14.08
N SER A 33 -4.00 -18.97 14.25
CA SER A 33 -5.11 -18.04 14.51
C SER A 33 -5.59 -17.49 13.17
N ASP A 34 -6.77 -17.94 12.78
CA ASP A 34 -7.77 -17.23 12.00
C ASP A 34 -7.39 -16.79 10.57
N VAL A 35 -7.40 -17.80 9.68
CA VAL A 35 -7.88 -17.59 8.30
C VAL A 35 -9.40 -17.39 8.40
N ASN A 36 -9.82 -16.15 8.64
CA ASN A 36 -11.22 -15.77 8.47
C ASN A 36 -11.26 -14.59 7.49
N SER A 37 -11.88 -14.84 6.35
CA SER A 37 -12.37 -13.83 5.42
C SER A 37 -13.30 -12.89 6.18
N ASN A 38 -12.80 -11.79 6.74
CA ASN A 38 -13.65 -10.85 7.46
C ASN A 38 -13.17 -9.39 7.34
N PRO A 39 -14.10 -8.42 7.22
CA PRO A 39 -13.87 -7.05 6.74
C PRO A 39 -13.46 -6.10 7.88
N TYR A 40 -12.56 -6.52 8.76
CA TYR A 40 -12.24 -5.72 9.94
C TYR A 40 -11.33 -4.53 9.58
N LYS A 41 -11.94 -3.34 9.53
CA LYS A 41 -11.23 -2.07 9.75
C LYS A 41 -10.98 -1.94 11.25
N PHE A 42 -9.80 -1.47 11.66
CA PHE A 42 -9.41 -1.38 13.08
C PHE A 42 -9.31 0.09 13.51
N ASP A 43 -9.71 0.41 14.74
CA ASP A 43 -9.66 1.76 15.29
C ASP A 43 -8.22 2.20 15.59
N MET A 44 -8.07 3.45 16.04
CA MET A 44 -6.76 4.02 16.41
C MET A 44 -6.05 3.26 17.55
N ASN A 45 -6.71 2.30 18.20
CA ASN A 45 -6.16 1.46 19.25
C ASN A 45 -6.01 -0.02 18.83
N GLY A 46 -6.31 -0.34 17.56
CA GLY A 46 -6.24 -1.71 17.04
C GLY A 46 -7.45 -2.58 17.40
N ASN A 47 -8.57 -2.01 17.81
CA ASN A 47 -9.81 -2.75 18.03
C ASN A 47 -10.60 -2.88 16.72
N PRO A 48 -11.27 -4.01 16.46
CA PRO A 48 -12.12 -4.17 15.27
C PRO A 48 -13.30 -3.17 15.32
N ILE A 49 -13.43 -2.36 14.27
CA ILE A 49 -14.53 -1.43 14.04
C ILE A 49 -15.61 -2.12 13.21
N THR A 50 -16.86 -2.03 13.66
CA THR A 50 -18.04 -2.33 12.85
C THR A 50 -18.31 -1.19 11.86
N THR A 51 -18.69 -1.58 10.64
CA THR A 51 -18.30 -0.97 9.37
C THR A 51 -18.92 0.39 8.99
N GLU A 52 -19.64 1.11 9.85
CA GLU A 52 -20.52 2.20 9.35
C GLU A 52 -20.15 3.63 9.80
N ALA A 53 -19.32 3.83 10.83
CA ALA A 53 -19.05 5.19 11.36
C ALA A 53 -17.63 5.75 11.12
N PHE A 54 -16.63 4.89 10.90
CA PHE A 54 -15.21 5.33 10.83
C PHE A 54 -14.70 5.51 9.39
N ALA A 55 -15.35 4.90 8.41
CA ALA A 55 -14.91 4.90 7.01
C ALA A 55 -15.42 6.11 6.20
N GLU A 56 -16.50 6.76 6.64
CA GLU A 56 -17.24 7.73 5.81
C GLU A 56 -16.77 9.19 5.92
N SER A 57 -15.96 9.58 6.91
CA SER A 57 -15.69 11.01 7.15
C SER A 57 -14.25 11.49 6.96
N ILE A 58 -13.27 10.60 6.75
CA ILE A 58 -11.84 11.01 6.73
C ILE A 58 -11.09 10.62 5.45
N ASN A 59 -11.53 9.60 4.70
CA ASN A 59 -10.92 9.21 3.41
C ASN A 59 -11.83 9.55 2.21
N ASP A 60 -12.74 10.51 2.40
CA ASP A 60 -13.64 11.01 1.36
C ASP A 60 -12.84 11.91 0.39
N THR A 61 -12.31 11.28 -0.65
CA THR A 61 -11.68 11.99 -1.76
C THR A 61 -12.70 12.51 -2.78
N THR A 62 -14.01 12.40 -2.56
CA THR A 62 -15.01 12.97 -3.47
C THR A 62 -15.08 14.50 -3.39
N LYS A 63 -14.53 15.06 -2.31
CA LYS A 63 -14.33 16.50 -2.07
C LYS A 63 -12.84 16.81 -1.98
N PHE A 64 -12.45 17.97 -2.47
CA PHE A 64 -11.06 18.41 -2.37
C PHE A 64 -10.76 18.87 -0.94
N ASP A 65 -9.80 18.22 -0.29
CA ASP A 65 -9.25 18.61 1.00
C ASP A 65 -7.75 18.95 0.86
N LYS A 66 -7.45 20.24 0.91
CA LYS A 66 -6.09 20.78 0.79
C LYS A 66 -5.11 20.15 1.78
N ASP A 67 -5.52 19.99 3.05
CA ASP A 67 -4.62 19.54 4.10
C ASP A 67 -4.40 18.03 4.03
N LEU A 68 -5.41 17.27 3.61
CA LEU A 68 -5.25 15.86 3.28
C LEU A 68 -4.25 15.68 2.13
N PHE A 69 -4.41 16.41 1.02
CA PHE A 69 -3.50 16.28 -0.12
C PHE A 69 -2.09 16.79 0.21
N ALA A 70 -1.93 17.80 1.06
CA ALA A 70 -0.60 18.25 1.50
C ALA A 70 0.16 17.16 2.29
N LYS A 71 -0.55 16.42 3.14
CA LYS A 71 -0.01 15.24 3.84
C LYS A 71 0.36 14.12 2.86
N ARG A 72 -0.50 13.87 1.87
CA ARG A 72 -0.24 12.85 0.83
C ARG A 72 0.94 13.21 -0.08
N VAL A 73 1.16 14.50 -0.37
CA VAL A 73 2.38 14.97 -1.04
C VAL A 73 3.61 14.65 -0.20
N TYR A 74 3.57 14.89 1.12
CA TYR A 74 4.66 14.51 2.01
C TYR A 74 4.92 13.01 2.00
N GLU A 75 3.87 12.19 2.02
CA GLU A 75 3.96 10.73 2.00
C GLU A 75 4.61 10.22 0.72
N LEU A 76 4.13 10.66 -0.45
CA LEU A 76 4.71 10.30 -1.75
C LEU A 76 6.21 10.64 -1.82
N LYS A 77 6.55 11.89 -1.48
CA LYS A 77 7.95 12.36 -1.47
C LYS A 77 8.82 11.60 -0.47
N THR A 78 8.36 11.46 0.77
CA THR A 78 9.24 11.09 1.90
C THR A 78 9.24 9.59 2.18
N PHE A 79 8.10 8.93 2.08
CA PHE A 79 7.96 7.51 2.41
C PHE A 79 8.08 6.61 1.17
N PHE A 80 7.66 7.12 0.01
CA PHE A 80 7.64 6.36 -1.23
C PHE A 80 8.71 6.80 -2.25
N GLY A 81 9.44 7.88 -1.97
CA GLY A 81 10.53 8.39 -2.83
C GLY A 81 10.05 8.95 -4.17
N GLU A 82 8.74 9.19 -4.31
CA GLU A 82 8.13 9.71 -5.53
C GLU A 82 8.17 11.24 -5.48
N GLU A 83 9.27 11.81 -5.98
CA GLU A 83 9.49 13.27 -5.95
C GLU A 83 8.91 13.98 -7.16
N ASN A 84 8.83 13.30 -8.32
CA ASN A 84 8.45 13.90 -9.59
C ASN A 84 7.74 12.90 -10.52
N PHE A 85 6.54 13.24 -10.99
CA PHE A 85 5.86 12.57 -12.11
C PHE A 85 4.91 13.55 -12.82
N LEU A 86 4.82 13.44 -14.15
CA LEU A 86 3.87 14.23 -14.96
C LEU A 86 2.58 13.46 -15.29
N ASP A 87 2.60 12.15 -15.05
CA ASP A 87 1.50 11.22 -15.28
C ASP A 87 1.65 10.08 -14.26
N PRO A 88 0.61 9.73 -13.49
CA PRO A 88 0.67 8.65 -12.50
C PRO A 88 1.05 7.29 -13.08
N SER A 89 0.85 7.06 -14.38
CA SER A 89 1.26 5.83 -15.07
C SER A 89 2.79 5.65 -15.13
N LYS A 90 3.56 6.69 -14.80
CA LYS A 90 5.02 6.68 -14.74
C LYS A 90 5.58 6.36 -13.36
N ILE A 91 4.73 6.32 -12.34
CA ILE A 91 5.12 5.94 -10.99
C ILE A 91 5.49 4.45 -10.99
N SER A 92 6.50 4.07 -10.19
CA SER A 92 6.91 2.66 -10.09
C SER A 92 5.76 1.79 -9.58
N ILE A 93 5.69 0.54 -10.07
CA ILE A 93 4.63 -0.38 -9.64
C ILE A 93 4.66 -0.59 -8.12
N SER A 94 5.88 -0.74 -7.57
CA SER A 94 6.10 -0.90 -6.14
C SER A 94 5.57 0.30 -5.35
N ALA A 95 5.81 1.54 -5.79
CA ALA A 95 5.35 2.72 -5.05
C ALA A 95 3.83 2.87 -5.12
N VAL A 96 3.21 2.67 -6.29
CA VAL A 96 1.74 2.70 -6.42
C VAL A 96 1.09 1.66 -5.50
N VAL A 97 1.55 0.41 -5.55
CA VAL A 97 0.98 -0.66 -4.72
C VAL A 97 1.22 -0.41 -3.24
N LEU A 98 2.43 -0.02 -2.84
CA LEU A 98 2.74 0.24 -1.43
C LEU A 98 1.93 1.45 -0.91
N TYR A 99 1.82 2.53 -1.68
CA TYR A 99 1.01 3.69 -1.35
C TYR A 99 -0.46 3.29 -1.16
N SER A 100 -1.06 2.68 -2.18
CA SER A 100 -2.47 2.27 -2.15
C SER A 100 -2.74 1.26 -1.04
N PHE A 101 -1.85 0.31 -0.79
CA PHE A 101 -2.00 -0.65 0.30
C PHE A 101 -2.19 0.02 1.66
N HIS A 102 -1.39 1.05 1.98
CA HIS A 102 -1.55 1.75 3.25
C HIS A 102 -2.84 2.60 3.30
N HIS A 103 -3.26 3.15 2.16
CA HIS A 103 -4.46 3.99 2.08
C HIS A 103 -5.80 3.24 2.11
N ILE A 104 -5.78 1.91 1.99
CA ILE A 104 -6.91 1.04 2.36
C ILE A 104 -7.29 1.24 3.84
N TYR A 105 -6.30 1.45 4.71
CA TYR A 105 -6.49 1.48 6.16
C TYR A 105 -6.46 2.89 6.74
N TYR A 106 -5.72 3.82 6.12
CA TYR A 106 -5.51 5.15 6.66
C TYR A 106 -5.71 6.25 5.59
N PRO A 107 -6.46 7.32 5.88
CA PRO A 107 -6.57 8.45 4.97
C PRO A 107 -5.24 9.18 4.75
N SER A 108 -4.45 9.25 5.83
CA SER A 108 -3.09 9.81 5.89
C SER A 108 -2.27 8.91 6.81
N LEU A 109 -1.06 8.55 6.37
CA LEU A 109 -0.12 7.69 7.08
C LEU A 109 0.49 8.44 8.28
N LEU A 110 0.55 9.76 8.19
CA LEU A 110 1.04 10.63 9.26
C LEU A 110 0.20 10.55 10.52
N THR A 111 -1.10 10.26 10.36
CA THR A 111 -2.08 10.12 11.45
C THR A 111 -2.28 8.68 11.88
N MET A 112 -1.47 7.74 11.38
CA MET A 112 -1.58 6.35 11.79
C MET A 112 -1.23 6.19 13.28
N PRO A 113 -1.93 5.32 14.01
CA PRO A 113 -1.66 5.12 15.42
C PRO A 113 -0.28 4.50 15.64
N LYS A 114 0.42 4.97 16.67
CA LYS A 114 1.66 4.34 17.14
C LYS A 114 1.29 3.08 17.92
N GLY A 115 1.84 1.94 17.54
CA GLY A 115 1.47 0.67 18.17
C GLY A 115 2.31 -0.51 17.70
N LYS A 116 1.79 -1.70 17.97
CA LYS A 116 2.40 -2.97 17.55
C LYS A 116 2.43 -3.05 16.02
N LEU A 117 3.45 -3.73 15.47
CA LEU A 117 3.48 -4.08 14.06
C LEU A 117 2.28 -4.97 13.72
N LEU A 118 1.52 -4.57 12.71
CA LEU A 118 0.33 -5.29 12.25
C LEU A 118 0.64 -5.96 10.93
N TYR A 119 0.36 -7.25 10.84
CA TYR A 119 0.34 -7.95 9.57
C TYR A 119 -1.00 -7.67 8.87
N ARG A 120 -0.95 -7.30 7.60
CA ARG A 120 -2.12 -6.90 6.81
C ARG A 120 -2.17 -7.68 5.51
N GLN A 121 -3.38 -7.95 5.05
CA GLN A 121 -3.67 -8.58 3.77
C GLN A 121 -4.86 -7.91 3.12
N THR A 122 -4.87 -7.86 1.79
CA THR A 122 -6.02 -7.38 1.00
C THR A 122 -6.17 -8.18 -0.30
N SER A 123 -7.39 -8.20 -0.85
CA SER A 123 -7.67 -8.84 -2.13
C SER A 123 -7.18 -8.00 -3.31
N VAL A 124 -7.04 -8.64 -4.48
CA VAL A 124 -6.72 -7.94 -5.73
C VAL A 124 -7.78 -6.90 -6.11
N GLU A 125 -9.05 -7.22 -5.86
CA GLU A 125 -10.18 -6.31 -6.13
C GLU A 125 -10.07 -5.01 -5.33
N ILE A 126 -9.95 -5.11 -4.00
CA ILE A 126 -9.82 -3.93 -3.12
C ILE A 126 -8.56 -3.13 -3.48
N MET A 127 -7.46 -3.80 -3.80
CA MET A 127 -6.24 -3.12 -4.23
C MET A 127 -6.46 -2.29 -5.50
N ASN A 128 -7.09 -2.88 -6.51
CA ASN A 128 -7.37 -2.20 -7.78
C ASN A 128 -8.31 -1.01 -7.60
N GLU A 129 -9.34 -1.15 -6.74
CA GLU A 129 -10.22 -0.04 -6.39
C GLU A 129 -9.46 1.11 -5.73
N GLU A 130 -8.58 0.82 -4.77
CA GLU A 130 -7.81 1.83 -4.06
C GLU A 130 -6.73 2.49 -4.96
N ILE A 131 -6.12 1.75 -5.88
CA ILE A 131 -5.22 2.30 -6.90
C ILE A 131 -5.98 3.26 -7.82
N LYS A 132 -7.16 2.85 -8.28
CA LYS A 132 -8.03 3.71 -9.11
C LYS A 132 -8.47 4.95 -8.34
N LYS A 133 -8.78 4.83 -7.04
CA LYS A 133 -9.17 5.95 -6.19
C LYS A 133 -8.05 6.97 -5.98
N ASN A 134 -6.79 6.53 -5.90
CA ASN A 134 -5.67 7.43 -5.61
C ASN A 134 -5.00 8.02 -6.86
N PHE A 135 -4.97 7.27 -7.97
CA PHE A 135 -4.21 7.62 -9.17
C PHE A 135 -5.02 7.52 -10.48
N ASN A 136 -6.26 7.03 -10.44
CA ASN A 136 -7.10 6.78 -11.62
C ASN A 136 -6.44 5.89 -12.69
N LEU A 137 -5.69 4.87 -12.25
CA LEU A 137 -5.04 3.91 -13.14
C LEU A 137 -5.95 2.68 -13.33
N SER A 138 -6.56 2.55 -14.51
CA SER A 138 -7.49 1.45 -14.83
C SER A 138 -6.83 0.23 -15.48
N SER A 139 -5.67 0.39 -16.11
CA SER A 139 -4.92 -0.68 -16.80
C SER A 139 -3.61 -1.05 -16.11
N PHE A 140 -3.53 -0.83 -14.79
CA PHE A 140 -2.34 -1.07 -14.00
C PHE A 140 -2.35 -2.49 -13.41
N ASP A 141 -1.38 -3.31 -13.78
CA ASP A 141 -1.24 -4.67 -13.28
C ASP A 141 -0.47 -4.69 -11.96
N ALA A 142 -1.20 -4.54 -10.86
CA ALA A 142 -0.65 -4.55 -9.51
C ALA A 142 -0.01 -5.91 -9.14
N THR A 143 -0.35 -7.00 -9.83
CA THR A 143 0.15 -8.35 -9.49
C THR A 143 1.66 -8.53 -9.77
N GLN A 144 2.27 -7.58 -10.48
CA GLN A 144 3.71 -7.51 -10.69
C GLN A 144 4.49 -6.97 -9.48
N SER A 145 3.79 -6.52 -8.44
CA SER A 145 4.45 -6.07 -7.20
C SER A 145 4.96 -7.25 -6.37
N ASP A 146 6.09 -7.06 -5.71
CA ASP A 146 6.64 -8.01 -4.72
C ASP A 146 5.71 -8.25 -3.51
N LEU A 147 4.73 -7.37 -3.30
CA LEU A 147 3.70 -7.52 -2.28
C LEU A 147 2.63 -8.57 -2.66
N TYR A 148 2.55 -8.95 -3.93
CA TYR A 148 1.55 -9.90 -4.42
C TYR A 148 1.97 -11.36 -4.16
N SER A 149 1.06 -12.09 -3.53
CA SER A 149 1.23 -13.48 -3.16
C SER A 149 0.39 -14.35 -4.10
N ALA A 150 1.01 -14.84 -5.19
CA ALA A 150 0.29 -15.57 -6.26
C ALA A 150 -0.44 -16.84 -5.78
N ASN A 151 0.11 -17.52 -4.76
CA ASN A 151 -0.51 -18.71 -4.16
C ASN A 151 -1.76 -18.39 -3.33
N LYS A 152 -1.84 -17.19 -2.74
CA LYS A 152 -2.97 -16.75 -1.91
C LYS A 152 -3.93 -15.83 -2.67
N ASN A 153 -3.50 -15.31 -3.82
CA ASN A 153 -4.19 -14.28 -4.59
C ASN A 153 -4.49 -13.01 -3.76
N THR A 154 -3.53 -12.58 -2.95
CA THR A 154 -3.64 -11.41 -2.07
C THR A 154 -2.37 -10.57 -2.10
N PHE A 155 -2.50 -9.31 -1.70
CA PHE A 155 -1.36 -8.48 -1.33
C PHE A 155 -1.13 -8.60 0.18
N GLU A 156 0.12 -8.71 0.63
CA GLU A 156 0.42 -8.88 2.05
C GLU A 156 1.69 -8.17 2.51
N MET A 157 1.64 -7.52 3.68
CA MET A 157 2.83 -6.95 4.32
C MET A 157 2.67 -6.73 5.82
N TRP A 158 3.82 -6.62 6.50
CA TRP A 158 3.90 -5.97 7.79
C TRP A 158 3.77 -4.45 7.61
N GLN A 159 2.76 -3.87 8.23
CA GLN A 159 2.48 -2.44 8.22
C GLN A 159 3.70 -1.67 8.77
N GLN A 160 4.18 -0.73 7.97
CA GLN A 160 5.27 0.16 8.37
C GLN A 160 4.75 1.27 9.29
N ASN A 161 5.61 1.82 10.14
CA ASN A 161 5.27 2.95 11.01
C ASN A 161 5.73 4.28 10.39
N TYR A 162 4.80 4.94 9.72
CA TYR A 162 4.97 6.25 9.07
C TYR A 162 4.37 7.42 9.87
N SER A 163 3.95 7.19 11.12
CA SER A 163 3.35 8.24 11.94
C SER A 163 4.29 9.44 12.12
N GLY A 164 3.76 10.66 11.98
CA GLY A 164 4.58 11.86 12.02
C GLY A 164 3.75 13.14 11.92
N THR A 165 4.39 14.27 12.22
CA THR A 165 3.75 15.59 12.17
C THR A 165 4.66 16.54 11.38
N PRO A 166 4.61 16.53 10.04
CA PRO A 166 5.43 17.43 9.25
C PRO A 166 5.01 18.88 9.49
N VAL A 167 5.98 19.78 9.46
CA VAL A 167 5.72 21.22 9.48
C VAL A 167 5.68 21.72 8.04
N TYR A 168 4.54 22.26 7.63
CA TYR A 168 4.35 22.75 6.25
C TYR A 168 3.45 23.99 6.15
N THR A 169 3.52 24.67 5.01
CA THR A 169 2.46 25.54 4.49
C THR A 169 1.87 24.92 3.23
N ALA A 170 0.58 25.17 2.99
CA ALA A 170 -0.14 24.66 1.83
C ALA A 170 -1.00 25.76 1.22
N GLU A 171 -0.75 26.05 -0.05
CA GLU A 171 -1.44 27.05 -0.86
C GLU A 171 -2.08 26.38 -2.07
N THR A 172 -3.28 26.81 -2.44
CA THR A 172 -4.02 26.21 -3.54
C THR A 172 -4.43 27.26 -4.54
N LYS A 173 -4.25 26.93 -5.82
CA LYS A 173 -4.73 27.69 -6.96
C LYS A 173 -5.69 26.84 -7.78
N THR A 174 -6.88 27.36 -8.07
CA THR A 174 -7.83 26.70 -8.97
C THR A 174 -7.33 26.83 -10.41
N LEU A 175 -7.20 25.71 -11.12
CA LEU A 175 -6.81 25.66 -12.54
C LEU A 175 -8.00 25.47 -13.48
N GLY A 176 -9.17 25.13 -12.93
CA GLY A 176 -10.42 24.92 -13.64
C GLY A 176 -11.46 24.29 -12.73
N THR A 177 -12.59 23.87 -13.30
CA THR A 177 -13.59 23.09 -12.56
C THR A 177 -12.97 21.80 -12.06
N ASP A 178 -13.07 21.55 -10.75
CA ASP A 178 -12.57 20.35 -10.08
C ASP A 178 -11.08 20.03 -10.36
N LYS A 179 -10.25 21.08 -10.57
CA LYS A 179 -8.81 20.95 -10.80
C LYS A 179 -8.03 22.01 -10.03
N TYR A 180 -7.05 21.57 -9.26
CA TYR A 180 -6.29 22.38 -8.31
C TYR A 180 -4.80 22.16 -8.45
N GLU A 181 -4.04 23.24 -8.39
CA GLU A 181 -2.60 23.24 -8.14
C GLU A 181 -2.38 23.46 -6.64
N LEU A 182 -1.73 22.51 -5.99
CA LEU A 182 -1.38 22.55 -4.59
C LEU A 182 0.13 22.77 -4.47
N THR A 183 0.53 23.91 -3.90
CA THR A 183 1.92 24.17 -3.53
C THR A 183 2.09 23.91 -2.04
N VAL A 184 3.00 23.00 -1.70
CA VAL A 184 3.36 22.64 -0.33
C VAL A 184 4.80 23.00 -0.08
N THR A 185 5.08 23.77 0.96
CA THR A 185 6.45 24.07 1.41
C THR A 185 6.68 23.39 2.75
N PHE A 186 7.72 22.56 2.83
CA PHE A 186 8.09 21.81 4.03
C PHE A 186 9.23 22.48 4.77
N PHE A 187 9.20 22.36 6.10
CA PHE A 187 10.17 22.91 7.03
C PHE A 187 10.73 21.81 7.92
N ALA A 188 11.81 22.10 8.65
CA ALA A 188 12.31 21.18 9.66
C ALA A 188 11.22 20.92 10.72
N ASN A 189 11.14 19.68 11.24
CA ASN A 189 10.09 19.30 12.19
C ASN A 189 10.10 20.13 13.49
N ASN A 190 11.24 20.73 13.84
CA ASN A 190 11.39 21.63 14.99
C ASN A 190 11.19 23.12 14.63
N ASP A 191 11.05 23.49 13.36
CA ASP A 191 10.85 24.88 12.92
C ASP A 191 9.36 25.21 12.80
N THR A 192 8.65 25.22 13.93
CA THR A 192 7.22 25.56 13.97
C THR A 192 6.93 27.00 13.56
N ALA A 193 7.94 27.87 13.61
CA ALA A 193 7.86 29.25 13.13
C ALA A 193 8.01 29.36 11.59
N LYS A 194 8.33 28.25 10.91
CA LYS A 194 8.37 28.14 9.44
C LYS A 194 9.29 29.18 8.80
N LYS A 195 10.50 29.33 9.37
CA LYS A 195 11.46 30.37 8.96
C LYS A 195 12.32 29.94 7.78
N THR A 196 12.76 28.68 7.76
CA THR A 196 13.69 28.17 6.74
C THR A 196 13.06 27.02 5.96
N PRO A 197 12.56 27.28 4.74
CA PRO A 197 12.07 26.22 3.86
C PRO A 197 13.15 25.18 3.57
N LEU A 198 12.80 23.89 3.62
CA LEU A 198 13.68 22.79 3.24
C LEU A 198 13.40 22.29 1.82
N SER A 199 12.13 22.22 1.47
CA SER A 199 11.69 21.79 0.14
C SER A 199 10.34 22.37 -0.21
N ARG A 200 10.06 22.40 -1.50
CA ARG A 200 8.77 22.79 -2.05
C ARG A 200 8.32 21.74 -3.06
N SER A 201 7.05 21.38 -2.97
CA SER A 201 6.38 20.46 -3.88
C SER A 201 5.18 21.16 -4.51
N VAL A 202 4.96 20.93 -5.80
CA VAL A 202 3.80 21.37 -6.57
C VAL A 202 3.10 20.13 -7.10
N ALA A 203 1.86 19.92 -6.66
CA ALA A 203 1.02 18.82 -7.13
C ALA A 203 -0.17 19.38 -7.90
N VAL A 204 -0.58 18.68 -8.97
CA VAL A 204 -1.86 18.92 -9.63
C VAL A 204 -2.81 17.81 -9.20
N ILE A 205 -3.97 18.22 -8.67
CA ILE A 205 -5.03 17.33 -8.21
C ILE A 205 -6.27 17.64 -9.04
N GLU A 206 -6.87 16.62 -9.63
CA GLU A 206 -8.10 16.77 -10.42
C GLU A 206 -9.11 15.69 -10.09
N LYS A 207 -10.40 16.00 -10.30
CA LYS A 207 -11.46 15.03 -10.08
C LYS A 207 -11.57 14.08 -11.27
N SER A 208 -11.39 12.79 -11.00
CA SER A 208 -11.57 11.71 -11.94
C SER A 208 -12.23 10.51 -11.27
N GLY A 209 -13.14 9.84 -11.97
CA GLY A 209 -13.84 8.68 -11.43
C GLY A 209 -14.59 8.94 -10.11
N GLY A 210 -15.06 10.18 -9.90
CA GLY A 210 -15.74 10.62 -8.69
C GLY A 210 -14.84 11.05 -7.53
N ASN A 211 -13.51 10.90 -7.66
CA ASN A 211 -12.53 11.22 -6.62
C ASN A 211 -11.52 12.26 -7.10
N TYR A 212 -10.98 13.05 -6.20
CA TYR A 212 -9.79 13.85 -6.43
C TYR A 212 -8.56 12.95 -6.39
N VAL A 213 -7.75 13.01 -7.44
CA VAL A 213 -6.56 12.16 -7.63
C VAL A 213 -5.35 13.01 -8.01
N PHE A 214 -4.15 12.49 -7.78
CA PHE A 214 -2.94 13.14 -8.28
C PHE A 214 -2.84 12.98 -9.79
N SER A 215 -2.65 14.08 -10.51
CA SER A 215 -2.31 14.10 -11.95
C SER A 215 -0.82 14.29 -12.16
N SER A 216 -0.18 15.08 -11.31
CA SER A 216 1.27 15.30 -11.35
C SER A 216 1.81 15.70 -9.98
N LEU A 217 3.11 15.50 -9.80
CA LEU A 217 3.88 15.98 -8.65
C LEU A 217 5.24 16.45 -9.16
N SER A 218 5.73 17.56 -8.62
CA SER A 218 7.12 17.94 -8.75
C SER A 218 7.64 18.49 -7.43
N SER A 219 8.82 18.05 -7.02
CA SER A 219 9.44 18.45 -5.76
C SER A 219 10.87 18.95 -5.98
N ALA A 220 11.24 19.99 -5.26
CA ALA A 220 12.58 20.56 -5.25
C ALA A 220 13.03 20.87 -3.81
N ASN A 221 14.30 20.59 -3.52
CA ASN A 221 14.95 21.08 -2.30
C ASN A 221 15.29 22.56 -2.46
N LEU A 222 15.23 23.31 -1.36
CA LEU A 222 15.46 24.76 -1.33
C LEU A 222 16.74 25.13 -0.60
#